data_AF-A0A0H2RPT5-F1
#
_entry.id   AF-A0A0H2RPT5-F1
#
_cell.length_a   1.000
_cell.length_b   1.000
_cell.length_c   1.000
_cell.angle_alpha   90.00
_cell.angle_beta   90.00
_cell.angle_gamma   90.00
#
_symmetry.space_group_name_H-M   'P 1'
#
loop_
_entity.id
_entity.type
_entity.pdbx_description
1 polymer ?
#
loop_
_entity_poly.entity_id
_entity_poly.type
_entity_poly.pdbx_seq_one_letter_code
_entity_poly.pdbx_strand_id
1 'polypeptide(L)' 'MKVVYLPGYSPDLNPIEEAFLSIKAWMRRNRDFILGELSSRTGANPYIMIWDAVFSVTAEKARGWFKHSRYIM' A
#
# COMPACT_ATOMS: atom_id res chain seq x y z
N MET A 1 -9.20 -23.15 9.04
CA MET A 1 -8.77 -22.06 8.13
C MET A 1 -9.73 -22.05 6.94
N LYS A 2 -10.30 -20.89 6.58
CA LYS A 2 -11.20 -20.77 5.42
C LYS A 2 -10.42 -20.10 4.29
N VAL A 3 -10.43 -20.70 3.11
CA VAL A 3 -9.87 -20.10 1.89
C VAL A 3 -11.02 -19.52 1.07
N VAL A 4 -10.81 -18.32 0.52
CA VAL A 4 -11.74 -17.69 -0.42
C VAL A 4 -11.09 -17.75 -1.79
N TYR A 5 -11.74 -18.43 -2.74
CA TYR A 5 -11.25 -18.53 -4.11
C TYR A 5 -11.58 -17.27 -4.90
N LEU A 6 -10.63 -16.82 -5.70
CA LEU A 6 -10.78 -15.67 -6.60
C LEU A 6 -10.83 -16.17 -8.05
N PRO A 7 -11.74 -15.63 -8.89
CA PRO A 7 -11.64 -15.85 -10.33
C PRO A 7 -10.31 -15.31 -10.86
N GLY A 8 -9.80 -15.93 -11.93
CA GLY A 8 -8.59 -15.47 -12.60
C GLY A 8 -8.76 -14.05 -13.15
N TYR A 9 -7.71 -13.24 -13.07
CA TYR A 9 -7.69 -11.85 -13.56
C TYR A 9 -8.76 -10.93 -12.94
N SER A 10 -9.13 -11.16 -11.68
CA SER A 10 -10.07 -10.28 -10.93
C SER A 10 -9.36 -9.45 -9.85
N PRO A 11 -8.43 -8.54 -10.19
CA PRO A 11 -7.74 -7.72 -9.21
C PRO A 11 -8.68 -6.78 -8.44
N ASP A 12 -9.82 -6.43 -9.02
CA ASP A 12 -10.90 -5.67 -8.37
C ASP A 12 -11.51 -6.40 -7.15
N LEU A 13 -11.44 -7.73 -7.16
CA LEU A 13 -11.87 -8.57 -6.04
C LEU A 13 -10.75 -8.81 -5.02
N ASN A 14 -9.55 -8.25 -5.18
CA ASN A 14 -8.44 -8.44 -4.25
C ASN A 14 -8.04 -7.11 -3.55
N PRO A 15 -8.45 -6.88 -2.29
CA PRO A 15 -8.27 -5.59 -1.62
C PRO A 15 -6.79 -5.22 -1.37
N ILE A 16 -5.85 -6.19 -1.48
CA ILE A 16 -4.42 -5.89 -1.38
C ILE A 16 -3.92 -5.04 -2.56
N GLU A 17 -4.59 -5.08 -3.72
CA GLU A 17 -4.22 -4.29 -4.89
C GLU A 17 -4.37 -2.79 -4.60
N GLU A 18 -5.48 -2.39 -3.98
CA GLU A 18 -5.71 -1.02 -3.55
C GLU A 18 -4.74 -0.59 -2.44
N ALA A 19 -4.39 -1.50 -1.53
CA ALA A 19 -3.36 -1.26 -0.53
C ALA A 19 -2.00 -0.95 -1.17
N PHE A 20 -1.56 -1.77 -2.14
CA PHE A 20 -0.32 -1.53 -2.86
C PHE A 20 -0.38 -0.24 -3.70
N LEU A 21 -1.51 0.08 -4.32
CA LEU A 21 -1.70 1.36 -4.99
C LEU A 21 -1.55 2.53 -4.02
N SER A 22 -2.16 2.45 -2.83
CA SER A 22 -2.07 3.49 -1.80
C SER A 22 -0.63 3.69 -1.31
N ILE A 23 0.09 2.60 -1.03
CA ILE A 23 1.49 2.61 -0.60
C ILE A 23 2.36 3.23 -1.70
N LYS A 24 2.25 2.77 -2.95
CA LYS A 24 2.99 3.33 -4.09
C LYS A 24 2.69 4.82 -4.29
N ALA A 25 1.43 5.23 -4.15
CA ALA A 25 1.06 6.64 -4.26
C ALA A 25 1.68 7.48 -3.14
N TRP A 26 1.74 6.96 -1.91
CA TRP A 26 2.43 7.60 -0.80
C TRP A 26 3.93 7.75 -1.11
N MET A 27 4.59 6.69 -1.59
CA MET A 27 6.02 6.74 -1.94
C MET A 27 6.29 7.78 -3.04
N ARG A 28 5.42 7.87 -4.05
CA ARG A 28 5.55 8.87 -5.14
C ARG A 28 5.43 10.30 -4.63
N ARG A 29 4.58 10.56 -3.63
CA ARG A 29 4.45 11.88 -3.00
C ARG A 29 5.66 12.23 -2.12
N ASN A 30 6.33 11.23 -1.57
CA ASN A 30 7.50 11.39 -0.70
C ASN A 30 8.82 11.08 -1.44
N ARG A 31 8.84 11.23 -2.76
CA ARG A 31 9.97 10.85 -3.62
C ARG A 31 11.27 11.54 -3.21
N ASP A 32 11.22 12.75 -2.67
CA ASP A 32 12.43 13.49 -2.28
C ASP A 32 13.23 12.76 -1.20
N PHE A 33 12.57 11.99 -0.33
CA PHE A 33 13.23 11.13 0.65
C PHE A 33 13.96 9.97 -0.04
N ILE A 34 13.36 9.34 -1.06
CA ILE A 34 13.99 8.30 -1.89
C ILE A 34 15.22 8.86 -2.60
N LEU A 35 15.12 10.06 -3.17
CA LEU A 35 16.25 10.70 -3.85
C LEU A 35 17.37 11.07 -2.88
N GLY A 36 17.03 11.38 -1.62
CA GLY A 36 17.97 11.59 -0.53
C GLY A 36 18.96 10.43 -0.38
N GLU A 37 18.46 9.19 -0.44
CA GLU A 37 19.31 7.99 -0.34
C GLU A 37 20.28 7.87 -1.51
N LEU A 38 19.81 8.13 -2.74
CA LEU A 38 20.66 8.10 -3.94
C LEU A 38 21.73 9.20 -3.95
N SER A 39 21.55 10.25 -3.15
CA SER A 39 22.44 11.41 -3.05
C SER A 39 23.38 11.38 -1.84
N SER A 40 23.46 10.26 -1.11
CA SER A 40 24.24 10.13 0.15
C SER A 40 23.84 11.15 1.22
N ARG A 41 22.58 11.59 1.23
CA ARG A 41 22.07 12.51 2.24
C ARG A 41 22.07 11.83 3.60
N THR A 42 22.74 12.42 4.58
CA THR A 42 22.79 11.90 5.95
C THR A 42 21.38 11.76 6.51
N GLY A 43 21.02 10.56 6.99
CA GLY A 43 19.71 10.26 7.56
C GLY A 43 18.64 9.81 6.56
N ALA A 44 18.95 9.72 5.27
CA ALA A 44 18.11 8.95 4.35
C ALA A 44 18.20 7.45 4.72
N ASN A 45 17.05 6.78 4.82
CA ASN A 45 16.98 5.36 5.08
C ASN A 45 15.73 4.77 4.40
N PRO A 46 15.89 4.03 3.29
CA PRO A 46 14.77 3.55 2.49
C PRO A 46 13.85 2.60 3.27
N TYR A 47 14.35 1.89 4.29
CA TYR A 47 13.52 0.99 5.10
C TYR A 47 12.54 1.76 5.97
N ILE A 48 12.97 2.83 6.62
CA ILE A 48 12.08 3.69 7.43
C ILE A 48 10.96 4.24 6.55
N MET A 49 11.31 4.66 5.33
CA MET A 49 10.33 5.19 4.39
C MET A 49 9.31 4.15 3.92
N ILE A 50 9.74 2.90 3.67
CA ILE A 50 8.81 1.80 3.33
C ILE A 50 7.88 1.54 4.52
N TRP A 51 8.40 1.56 5.75
CA TRP A 51 7.57 1.44 6.94
C TRP A 51 6.53 2.55 7.04
N ASP A 52 6.92 3.81 6.86
CA ASP A 52 5.97 4.94 6.86
C ASP A 52 4.90 4.78 5.77
N ALA A 53 5.28 4.30 4.59
CA ALA A 53 4.34 4.02 3.50
C ALA A 53 3.33 2.92 3.87
N VAL A 54 3.81 1.82 4.46
CA VAL A 54 2.97 0.71 4.93
C VAL A 54 2.04 1.16 6.05
N PHE A 55 2.54 1.90 7.04
CA PHE A 55 1.75 2.41 8.16
C PHE A 55 0.84 3.58 7.78
N SER A 56 0.97 4.14 6.56
CA SER A 56 -0.02 5.08 6.01
C SER A 56 -1.37 4.43 5.64
N VAL A 57 -1.43 3.09 5.63
CA VAL A 57 -2.66 2.32 5.44
C VAL A 57 -3.44 2.29 6.75
N THR A 58 -4.56 3.01 6.79
CA THR A 58 -5.44 3.07 7.97
C THR A 58 -6.49 1.96 7.93
N ALA A 59 -7.06 1.63 9.09
CA ALA A 59 -8.19 0.71 9.19
C ALA A 59 -9.41 1.17 8.35
N GLU A 60 -9.62 2.49 8.26
CA GLU A 60 -10.69 3.07 7.43
C GLU A 60 -10.46 2.80 5.94
N LYS A 61 -9.24 3.03 5.43
CA LYS A 61 -8.87 2.69 4.06
C LYS A 61 -9.08 1.20 3.78
N ALA A 62 -8.56 0.34 4.65
CA ALA A 62 -8.70 -1.11 4.53
C ALA A 62 -10.18 -1.51 4.46
N ARG A 63 -11.02 -0.99 5.36
CA ARG A 63 -12.46 -1.22 5.33
C ARG A 63 -13.09 -0.76 4.01
N GLY A 64 -12.69 0.40 3.49
CA GLY A 64 -13.11 0.88 2.18
C GLY A 64 -12.80 -0.09 1.04
N TRP A 65 -11.59 -0.65 1.03
CA TRP A 65 -11.16 -1.60 0.00
C TRP A 65 -11.86 -2.95 0.10
N PHE A 66 -12.06 -3.47 1.32
CA PHE A 66 -12.88 -4.68 1.52
C PHE A 66 -14.33 -4.46 1.05
N LYS A 67 -14.88 -3.26 1.23
CA LYS A 67 -16.20 -2.91 0.70
C LYS A 67 -16.20 -2.83 -0.82
N HIS A 68 -15.19 -2.20 -1.42
CA HIS A 68 -15.04 -2.10 -2.87
C HIS A 68 -14.88 -3.47 -3.54
N SER A 69 -14.09 -4.37 -2.94
CA SER A 69 -13.94 -5.78 -3.34
C SER A 69 -15.12 -6.69 -2.91
N ARG A 70 -16.23 -6.11 -2.44
CA ARG A 70 -17.52 -6.80 -2.15
C ARG A 70 -17.47 -7.84 -1.02
N TYR A 71 -16.53 -7.73 -0.10
CA TYR A 71 -16.44 -8.61 1.07
C TYR A 71 -17.29 -8.16 2.25
N ILE A 72 -17.63 -6.87 2.32
CA ILE A 72 -18.43 -6.26 3.38
C ILE A 72 -19.35 -5.17 2.78
N MET A 73 -20.45 -4.84 3.48
CA MET A 73 -21.40 -3.78 3.11
C MET A 73 -21.07 -2.42 3.71
#